data_AF-A0A662UQW9-F1
#
_entry.id   AF-A0A662UQW9-F1
#
_cell.length_a   1.000
_cell.length_b   1.000
_cell.length_c   1.000
_cell.angle_alpha   90.00
_cell.angle_beta   90.00
_cell.angle_gamma   90.00
#
_symmetry.space_group_name_H-M   'P 1'
#
loop_
_entity.id
_entity.type
_entity.pdbx_description
1 polymer ?
#
loop_
_entity_poly.entity_id
_entity_poly.type
_entity_poly.pdbx_seq_one_letter_code
_entity_poly.pdbx_strand_id
1 'polypeptide(L)'
;MFMRENKWILKRARALGLYAAQLISANKPEAARKLLENMLRITGELRRIKLHHKKIQMLVFPYLEKRGITAVPRVLWGREDKIITDLRDFYEKATEALKTGKVELMGEAGRLALDIAREIGEVVFRENKILYQLYTLYSVKESGLQ
;
A
#
# COMPACT_ATOMS: atom_id res chain seq x y z
N MET A 1 4.18 17.34 -3.46
CA MET A 1 4.34 16.56 -2.21
C MET A 1 3.90 15.11 -2.40
N PHE A 2 2.64 14.86 -2.77
CA PHE A 2 2.09 13.50 -2.91
C PHE A 2 2.85 12.58 -3.88
N MET A 3 3.25 13.08 -5.05
CA MET A 3 4.07 12.30 -6.00
C MET A 3 5.40 11.80 -5.41
N ARG A 4 6.01 12.54 -4.49
CA ARG A 4 7.25 12.12 -3.80
C ARG A 4 6.96 11.05 -2.77
N GLU A 5 5.86 11.19 -2.02
CA GLU A 5 5.38 10.17 -1.08
C GLU A 5 5.06 8.86 -1.82
N ASN A 6 4.37 8.93 -2.97
CA ASN A 6 4.06 7.79 -3.83
C ASN A 6 5.29 7.07 -4.34
N LYS A 7 6.33 7.81 -4.76
CA LYS A 7 7.61 7.19 -5.15
C LYS A 7 8.24 6.41 -4.00
N TRP A 8 8.20 6.94 -2.78
CA TRP A 8 8.74 6.26 -1.60
C TRP A 8 7.90 5.03 -1.23
N ILE A 9 6.57 5.16 -1.16
CA ILE A 9 5.62 4.07 -0.88
C ILE A 9 5.83 2.94 -1.88
N LEU A 10 5.85 3.24 -3.17
CA LEU A 10 6.05 2.25 -4.23
C LEU A 10 7.40 1.55 -4.13
N LYS A 11 8.47 2.27 -3.76
CA LYS A 11 9.79 1.66 -3.54
C LYS A 11 9.76 0.66 -2.39
N ARG A 12 9.08 0.99 -1.28
CA ARG A 12 8.90 0.08 -0.14
C ARG A 12 8.03 -1.13 -0.50
N ALA A 13 6.92 -0.92 -1.18
CA ALA A 13 6.02 -2.00 -1.63
C ALA A 13 6.73 -2.97 -2.59
N ARG A 14 7.54 -2.46 -3.54
CA ARG A 14 8.35 -3.31 -4.41
C ARG A 14 9.36 -4.14 -3.62
N ALA A 15 10.05 -3.53 -2.65
CA ALA A 15 10.96 -4.27 -1.78
C ALA A 15 10.21 -5.37 -1.01
N LEU A 16 9.05 -5.05 -0.44
CA LEU A 16 8.19 -6.03 0.24
C LEU A 16 7.84 -7.21 -0.68
N GLY A 17 7.41 -6.94 -1.92
CA GLY A 17 7.10 -7.98 -2.90
C GLY A 17 8.30 -8.87 -3.26
N LEU A 18 9.50 -8.30 -3.35
CA LEU A 18 10.72 -9.08 -3.60
C LEU A 18 11.05 -10.02 -2.42
N TYR A 19 11.00 -9.51 -1.19
CA TYR A 19 11.22 -10.35 -0.01
C TYR A 19 10.14 -11.42 0.14
N ALA A 20 8.88 -11.08 -0.14
CA ALA A 20 7.78 -12.03 -0.12
C ALA A 20 7.97 -13.15 -1.14
N ALA A 21 8.36 -12.85 -2.38
CA ALA A 21 8.63 -13.85 -3.41
C ALA A 21 9.79 -14.79 -3.02
N GLN A 22 10.86 -14.24 -2.43
CA GLN A 22 11.96 -15.04 -1.90
C GLN A 22 11.52 -15.94 -0.75
N LEU A 23 10.68 -15.42 0.15
CA LEU A 23 10.18 -16.19 1.31
C LEU A 23 9.30 -17.36 0.86
N ILE A 24 8.41 -17.14 -0.11
CA ILE A 24 7.54 -18.18 -0.66
C ILE A 24 8.35 -19.32 -1.29
N SER A 25 9.54 -19.02 -1.83
CA SER A 25 10.43 -19.99 -2.47
C SER A 25 11.49 -20.57 -1.50
N ALA A 26 11.49 -20.15 -0.24
CA ALA A 26 12.52 -20.54 0.73
C ALA A 26 12.21 -21.90 1.37
N ASN A 27 13.16 -22.82 1.28
CA ASN A 27 13.05 -24.17 1.87
C ASN A 27 13.85 -24.33 3.18
N LYS A 28 14.60 -23.30 3.60
CA LYS A 28 15.44 -23.32 4.81
C LYS A 28 14.81 -22.44 5.91
N PRO A 29 14.52 -22.98 7.11
CA PRO A 29 13.86 -22.24 8.19
C PRO A 29 14.57 -20.94 8.59
N GLU A 30 15.90 -20.96 8.69
CA GLU A 30 16.69 -19.80 9.11
C GLU A 30 16.66 -18.68 8.07
N ALA A 31 16.66 -19.05 6.78
CA ALA A 31 16.55 -18.09 5.69
C ALA A 31 15.14 -17.48 5.66
N ALA A 32 14.10 -18.32 5.78
CA ALA A 32 12.71 -17.87 5.84
C ALA A 32 12.48 -16.89 7.00
N ARG A 33 13.03 -17.20 8.19
CA ARG A 33 12.96 -16.33 9.36
C ARG A 33 13.56 -14.94 9.10
N LYS A 34 14.79 -14.87 8.56
CA LYS A 34 15.47 -13.61 8.23
C LYS A 34 14.70 -12.78 7.20
N LEU A 35 14.11 -13.43 6.21
CA LEU A 35 13.28 -12.76 5.20
C LEU A 35 12.03 -12.15 5.85
N LEU A 36 11.34 -12.91 6.71
CA LEU A 36 10.14 -12.45 7.40
C LEU A 36 10.43 -11.29 8.38
N GLU A 37 11.55 -11.34 9.10
CA GLU A 37 12.01 -10.24 9.96
C GLU A 37 12.27 -8.94 9.15
N ASN A 38 12.87 -9.06 7.96
CA ASN A 38 13.04 -7.91 7.06
C ASN A 38 11.70 -7.37 6.57
N MET A 39 10.74 -8.25 6.28
CA MET A 39 9.40 -7.84 5.85
C MET A 39 8.65 -7.10 6.96
N LEU A 40 8.75 -7.54 8.22
CA LEU A 40 8.18 -6.83 9.38
C LEU A 40 8.73 -5.41 9.51
N ARG A 41 10.03 -5.20 9.26
CA ARG A 41 10.62 -3.86 9.23
C ARG A 41 10.02 -3.00 8.12
N ILE A 42 9.92 -3.55 6.90
CA ILE A 42 9.37 -2.83 5.75
C ILE A 42 7.89 -2.48 5.95
N THR A 43 7.07 -3.42 6.47
CA THR A 43 5.66 -3.14 6.73
C THR A 43 5.50 -2.14 7.88
N GLY A 44 6.38 -2.15 8.88
CA GLY A 44 6.48 -1.11 9.90
C GLY A 44 6.72 0.28 9.29
N GLU A 45 7.64 0.41 8.35
CA GLU A 45 7.87 1.64 7.59
C GLU A 45 6.59 2.04 6.79
N LEU A 46 5.97 1.08 6.11
CA LEU A 46 4.76 1.29 5.28
C LEU A 46 3.53 1.74 6.07
N ARG A 47 3.46 1.57 7.40
CA ARG A 47 2.33 2.07 8.21
C ARG A 47 2.08 3.58 8.05
N ARG A 48 3.10 4.34 7.65
CA ARG A 48 2.99 5.78 7.33
C ARG A 48 2.07 6.06 6.14
N ILE A 49 1.75 5.06 5.32
CA ILE A 49 0.81 5.16 4.20
C ILE A 49 -0.58 5.63 4.66
N LYS A 50 -1.00 5.29 5.88
CA LYS A 50 -2.27 5.76 6.46
C LYS A 50 -2.36 7.28 6.50
N LEU A 51 -1.26 7.95 6.87
CA LEU A 51 -1.21 9.41 6.89
C LEU A 51 -1.23 9.99 5.48
N HIS A 52 -0.59 9.32 4.52
CA HIS A 52 -0.62 9.70 3.12
C HIS A 52 -2.06 9.68 2.57
N HIS A 53 -2.75 8.55 2.70
CA HIS A 53 -4.15 8.39 2.29
C HIS A 53 -5.06 9.43 2.96
N LYS A 54 -4.90 9.64 4.27
CA LYS A 54 -5.69 10.66 5.00
C LYS A 54 -5.53 12.07 4.43
N LYS A 55 -4.33 12.47 4.02
CA LYS A 55 -4.14 13.80 3.39
C LYS A 55 -4.91 13.89 2.07
N ILE A 56 -4.87 12.83 1.24
CA ILE A 56 -5.60 12.79 -0.03
C ILE A 56 -7.11 12.82 0.22
N GLN A 57 -7.60 12.00 1.16
CA GLN A 57 -9.00 11.95 1.56
C GLN A 57 -9.52 13.29 2.08
N MET A 58 -8.70 14.05 2.80
CA MET A 58 -9.11 15.34 3.37
C MET A 58 -9.01 16.50 2.36
N LEU A 59 -8.08 16.44 1.41
CA LEU A 59 -7.76 17.59 0.54
C LEU A 59 -8.26 17.42 -0.89
N VAL A 60 -8.11 16.22 -1.45
CA VAL A 60 -8.38 15.95 -2.87
C VAL A 60 -9.80 15.43 -3.07
N PHE A 61 -10.25 14.47 -2.24
CA PHE A 61 -11.56 13.86 -2.42
C PHE A 61 -12.71 14.89 -2.34
N PRO A 62 -12.78 15.79 -1.34
CA PRO A 62 -13.88 16.74 -1.25
C PRO A 62 -13.93 17.71 -2.44
N TYR A 63 -12.77 18.01 -3.04
CA TYR A 63 -12.70 18.87 -4.22
C TYR A 63 -13.34 18.22 -5.46
N LEU A 64 -13.09 16.92 -5.66
CA LEU A 64 -13.66 16.14 -6.76
C LEU A 64 -15.15 15.83 -6.52
N GLU A 65 -15.53 15.53 -5.29
CA GLU A 65 -16.91 15.23 -4.92
C GLU A 65 -17.84 16.42 -5.11
N LYS A 66 -17.40 17.63 -4.75
CA LYS A 66 -18.13 18.89 -5.04
C LYS A 66 -18.41 19.12 -6.52
N ARG A 67 -17.68 18.44 -7.41
CA ARG A 67 -17.83 18.49 -8.87
C ARG A 67 -18.57 17.27 -9.43
N GLY A 68 -19.19 16.47 -8.57
CA GLY A 68 -19.96 15.28 -8.94
C GLY A 68 -19.11 14.02 -9.18
N ILE A 69 -17.79 14.07 -8.97
CA ILE A 69 -16.90 12.92 -9.16
C ILE A 69 -16.72 12.19 -7.83
N THR A 70 -17.59 11.21 -7.58
CA THR A 70 -17.62 10.44 -6.32
C THR A 70 -17.08 9.01 -6.48
N ALA A 71 -17.13 8.45 -7.71
CA ALA A 71 -16.72 7.08 -7.96
C ALA A 71 -15.23 6.83 -7.70
N VAL A 72 -14.35 7.76 -8.12
CA VAL A 72 -12.90 7.63 -7.93
C VAL A 72 -12.51 7.69 -6.44
N PRO A 73 -12.93 8.71 -5.65
CA PRO A 73 -12.74 8.72 -4.21
C PRO A 73 -13.22 7.44 -3.51
N ARG A 74 -14.45 7.00 -3.80
CA ARG A 74 -15.05 5.82 -3.17
C ARG A 74 -14.23 4.54 -3.41
N VAL A 75 -13.81 4.31 -4.66
CA VAL A 75 -13.02 3.12 -5.00
C VAL A 75 -11.64 3.17 -4.37
N LEU A 76 -10.97 4.33 -4.38
CA LEU A 76 -9.66 4.45 -3.73
C LEU A 76 -9.76 4.21 -2.22
N TRP A 77 -10.73 4.83 -1.55
CA TRP A 77 -10.94 4.65 -0.12
C TRP A 77 -11.05 3.18 0.28
N GLY A 78 -11.92 2.42 -0.39
CA GLY A 78 -12.11 1.00 -0.05
C GLY A 78 -10.82 0.17 -0.20
N ARG A 79 -9.99 0.50 -1.19
CA ARG A 79 -8.68 -0.16 -1.39
C ARG A 79 -7.65 0.25 -0.34
N GLU A 80 -7.64 1.54 0.03
CA GLU A 80 -6.79 2.08 1.09
C GLU A 80 -7.11 1.40 2.43
N ASP A 81 -8.39 1.28 2.80
CA ASP A 81 -8.82 0.61 4.03
C ASP A 81 -8.46 -0.87 4.05
N LYS A 82 -8.56 -1.55 2.89
CA LYS A 82 -8.10 -2.93 2.73
C LYS A 82 -6.60 -3.05 2.98
N ILE A 83 -5.76 -2.18 2.41
CA ILE A 83 -4.31 -2.19 2.65
C ILE A 83 -4.00 -2.06 4.14
N ILE A 84 -4.67 -1.14 4.86
CA ILE A 84 -4.44 -0.95 6.30
C ILE A 84 -4.82 -2.19 7.10
N THR A 85 -5.91 -2.85 6.72
CA THR A 85 -6.37 -4.10 7.33
C THR A 85 -5.37 -5.22 7.08
N ASP A 86 -4.99 -5.45 5.81
CA ASP A 86 -4.05 -6.49 5.42
C ASP A 86 -2.67 -6.28 6.08
N LEU A 87 -2.20 -5.04 6.25
CA LEU A 87 -0.94 -4.74 6.95
C LEU A 87 -0.98 -5.13 8.44
N ARG A 88 -2.13 -5.03 9.09
CA ARG A 88 -2.31 -5.50 10.48
C ARG A 88 -2.32 -7.02 10.50
N ASP A 89 -3.10 -7.64 9.62
CA ASP A 89 -3.25 -9.09 9.57
C ASP A 89 -1.90 -9.78 9.21
N PHE A 90 -1.10 -9.14 8.35
CA PHE A 90 0.28 -9.56 8.07
C PHE A 90 1.13 -9.53 9.34
N TYR A 91 1.07 -8.47 10.14
CA TYR A 91 1.87 -8.36 11.35
C TYR A 91 1.54 -9.47 12.35
N GLU A 92 0.26 -9.78 12.52
CA GLU A 92 -0.21 -10.86 13.38
C GLU A 92 0.29 -12.22 12.90
N LYS A 93 0.03 -12.57 11.63
CA LYS A 93 0.49 -13.82 11.00
C LYS A 93 2.02 -13.96 11.03
N ALA A 94 2.75 -12.90 10.73
CA ALA A 94 4.20 -12.91 10.74
C ALA A 94 4.76 -13.14 12.15
N THR A 95 4.16 -12.49 13.17
CA THR A 95 4.58 -12.66 14.56
C THR A 95 4.31 -14.09 15.07
N GLU A 96 3.15 -14.65 14.71
CA GLU A 96 2.82 -16.05 15.02
C GLU A 96 3.77 -17.03 14.33
N ALA A 97 4.06 -16.82 13.05
CA ALA A 97 4.99 -17.66 12.29
C ALA A 97 6.42 -17.63 12.89
N LEU A 98 6.88 -16.47 13.37
CA LEU A 98 8.17 -16.35 14.07
C LEU A 98 8.19 -17.08 15.41
N LYS A 99 7.09 -17.06 16.18
CA LYS A 99 6.98 -17.76 17.46
C LYS A 99 7.00 -19.28 17.29
N THR A 100 6.29 -19.78 16.29
CA THR A 100 6.16 -21.22 16.04
C THR A 100 7.34 -21.81 15.26
N GLY A 101 8.05 -20.99 14.47
CA GLY A 101 9.15 -21.42 13.62
C GLY A 101 8.72 -22.24 12.39
N LYS A 102 7.41 -22.39 12.15
CA LYS A 102 6.87 -23.19 11.04
C LYS A 102 7.03 -22.45 9.72
N VAL A 103 7.74 -23.06 8.76
CA VAL A 103 8.02 -22.47 7.44
C VAL A 103 6.73 -22.26 6.65
N GLU A 104 5.75 -23.13 6.81
CA GLU A 104 4.45 -23.06 6.15
C GLU A 104 3.72 -21.75 6.52
N LEU A 105 3.71 -21.41 7.82
CA LEU A 105 3.10 -20.17 8.33
C LEU A 105 3.87 -18.93 7.86
N MET A 106 5.21 -19.02 7.75
CA MET A 106 6.00 -17.95 7.16
C MET A 106 5.65 -17.76 5.67
N GLY A 107 5.44 -18.84 4.94
CA GLY A 107 5.01 -18.82 3.54
C GLY A 107 3.61 -18.21 3.36
N GLU A 108 2.67 -18.47 4.27
CA GLU A 108 1.36 -17.81 4.31
C GLU A 108 1.47 -16.29 4.52
N ALA A 109 2.27 -15.87 5.49
CA ALA A 109 2.56 -14.44 5.71
C ALA A 109 3.24 -13.82 4.47
N GLY A 110 4.11 -14.59 3.80
CA GLY A 110 4.71 -14.25 2.51
C GLY A 110 3.69 -13.95 1.43
N ARG A 111 2.71 -14.84 1.23
CA ARG A 111 1.64 -14.65 0.23
C ARG A 111 0.83 -13.39 0.50
N LEU A 112 0.41 -13.18 1.75
CA LEU A 112 -0.33 -11.96 2.12
C LEU A 112 0.50 -10.69 1.86
N ALA A 113 1.79 -10.69 2.21
CA ALA A 113 2.67 -9.55 1.93
C ALA A 113 2.85 -9.25 0.43
N LEU A 114 2.85 -10.30 -0.41
CA LEU A 114 2.90 -10.14 -1.86
C LEU A 114 1.62 -9.47 -2.38
N ASP A 115 0.47 -9.86 -1.87
CA ASP A 115 -0.82 -9.24 -2.23
C ASP A 115 -0.89 -7.78 -1.78
N ILE A 116 -0.43 -7.46 -0.56
CA ILE A 116 -0.30 -6.09 -0.06
C ILE A 116 0.59 -5.25 -1.00
N ALA A 117 1.75 -5.78 -1.40
CA ALA A 117 2.67 -5.08 -2.29
C ALA A 117 2.04 -4.75 -3.65
N ARG A 118 1.26 -5.68 -4.20
CA ARG A 118 0.51 -5.49 -5.45
C ARG A 118 -0.59 -4.44 -5.29
N GLU A 119 -1.35 -4.54 -4.21
CA GLU A 119 -2.46 -3.62 -3.92
C GLU A 119 -1.99 -2.18 -3.73
N ILE A 120 -0.89 -1.98 -2.98
CA ILE A 120 -0.25 -0.67 -2.86
C ILE A 120 0.20 -0.14 -4.22
N GLY A 121 0.79 -1.00 -5.06
CA GLY A 121 1.22 -0.62 -6.41
C GLY A 121 0.06 -0.13 -7.28
N GLU A 122 -1.07 -0.82 -7.20
CA GLU A 122 -2.30 -0.47 -7.90
C GLU A 122 -2.92 0.85 -7.41
N VAL A 123 -2.98 1.07 -6.09
CA VAL A 123 -3.48 2.33 -5.51
C VAL A 123 -2.60 3.49 -5.94
N VAL A 124 -1.27 3.37 -5.81
CA VAL A 124 -0.32 4.40 -6.24
C VAL A 124 -0.43 4.68 -7.74
N PHE A 125 -0.65 3.64 -8.56
CA PHE A 125 -0.87 3.83 -10.00
C PHE A 125 -2.12 4.66 -10.26
N ARG A 126 -3.24 4.34 -9.61
CA ARG A 126 -4.51 5.05 -9.78
C ARG A 126 -4.45 6.48 -9.26
N GLU A 127 -3.79 6.72 -8.14
CA GLU A 127 -3.53 8.07 -7.64
C GLU A 127 -2.78 8.90 -8.71
N ASN A 128 -1.68 8.36 -9.23
CA ASN A 128 -0.82 9.06 -10.18
C ASN A 128 -1.45 9.27 -11.56
N LYS A 129 -2.23 8.29 -12.04
CA LYS A 129 -2.73 8.24 -13.43
C LYS A 129 -4.19 8.63 -13.56
N ILE A 130 -4.97 8.57 -12.49
CA ILE A 130 -6.40 8.88 -12.52
C ILE A 130 -6.69 10.06 -11.59
N LEU A 131 -6.44 9.91 -10.29
CA LEU A 131 -6.85 10.91 -9.30
C LEU A 131 -6.22 12.27 -9.56
N TYR A 132 -4.90 12.33 -9.74
CA TYR A 132 -4.22 13.61 -9.95
C TYR A 132 -4.48 14.20 -11.33
N GLN A 133 -4.74 13.38 -12.35
CA GLN A 133 -5.14 13.88 -13.67
C GLN A 133 -6.49 14.58 -13.60
N LEU A 134 -7.46 13.96 -12.93
CA LEU A 134 -8.76 14.59 -12.67
C LEU A 134 -8.59 15.85 -11.84
N TYR A 135 -7.85 15.80 -10.73
CA TYR A 135 -7.63 16.98 -9.90
C TYR A 135 -7.04 18.16 -10.71
N THR A 136 -6.00 17.92 -11.51
CA THR A 136 -5.38 18.95 -12.36
C THR A 136 -6.34 19.47 -13.43
N LEU A 137 -7.08 18.60 -14.11
CA LEU A 137 -8.04 19.01 -15.16
C LEU A 137 -9.10 19.96 -14.60
N TYR A 138 -9.61 19.67 -13.41
CA TYR A 138 -10.67 20.48 -12.80
C TYR A 138 -10.14 21.71 -12.06
N SER A 139 -8.87 21.72 -11.63
CA SER A 139 -8.22 22.91 -11.07
C SER A 139 -7.87 23.94 -12.14
N VAL A 140 -7.46 23.51 -13.34
CA VAL A 140 -7.13 24.44 -14.45
C VAL A 140 -8.39 25.14 -14.99
N LYS A 141 -9.55 24.47 -14.98
CA LYS A 141 -10.82 25.10 -15.38
C LYS A 141 -11.22 26.29 -14.50
N GLU A 142 -10.78 26.35 -13.24
CA GLU A 142 -11.01 27.53 -12.38
C GLU A 142 -10.12 28.73 -12.75
N SER A 143 -8.92 28.49 -13.30
CA SER A 143 -7.97 29.57 -13.64
C SER A 143 -8.21 30.20 -15.01
N GLY A 144 -9.01 29.57 -15.87
CA GLY A 144 -9.40 30.09 -17.20
C GLY A 144 -10.78 30.74 -17.25
N LEU A 145 -11.43 30.93 -16.08
CA LEU A 145 -12.71 31.62 -15.90
C LEU A 145 -12.54 33.00 -15.24
N GLN A 146 -11.31 33.54 -15.24
CA GLN A 146 -11.03 34.94 -14.92
C GLN A 146 -10.74 35.73 -16.20
#